data_AF-A0A925D6R1-F1
#
_entry.id   AF-A0A925D6R1-F1
#
_cell.length_a   1.000
_cell.length_b   1.000
_cell.length_c   1.000
_cell.angle_alpha   90.00
_cell.angle_beta   90.00
_cell.angle_gamma   90.00
#
_symmetry.space_group_name_H-M   'P 1'
#
loop_
_entity.id
_entity.type
_entity.pdbx_description
1 polymer ?
#
loop_
_entity_poly.entity_id
_entity_poly.type
_entity_poly.pdbx_seq_one_letter_code
_entity_poly.pdbx_strand_id
1 'polypeptide(L)'
;FKTVVNAASSFKGALGEVTRTNFATAFDTLVTNNHSSWLEDLESLIASRDVQEDAKLMFPKFCQQHPQLEHFGGVTRGGTLVLVYDDQAKVVADFMLPYNWAETAEDEPDEPEKLTAPSYKLPELFDHSVKILPPLDFKFDQRFAAFETNLKGSVLKDQADIQNRQLDFLKQSVQVLGGGKPGVVGPSRDIQNPVLKSLLDEVEHKQRLVEDLRGLSADPATPADVRKQSQSEMVRVEQELADSITHSSEFLVSAEIGMEAGSDGGKAIAVITSGMDRVNGKDALKTLKTFGAGVESPELKHVFKLRGL
;
A
#
# COMPACT_ATOMS: atom_id res chain seq x y z
N PHE A 1 23.54 -7.98 -17.75
CA PHE A 1 23.94 -7.97 -16.32
C PHE A 1 23.13 -6.97 -15.49
N LYS A 2 23.15 -5.67 -15.81
CA LYS A 2 22.42 -4.61 -15.07
C LYS A 2 20.94 -4.91 -14.78
N THR A 3 20.19 -5.42 -15.75
CA THR A 3 18.76 -5.77 -15.59
C THR A 3 18.50 -6.90 -14.59
N VAL A 4 19.35 -7.93 -14.59
CA VAL A 4 19.24 -9.07 -13.67
C VAL A 4 19.60 -8.65 -12.24
N VAL A 5 20.64 -7.81 -12.10
CA VAL A 5 21.05 -7.23 -10.81
C VAL A 5 19.97 -6.31 -10.25
N ASN A 6 19.31 -5.51 -11.09
CA ASN A 6 18.22 -4.63 -10.67
C ASN A 6 16.97 -5.43 -10.24
N ALA A 7 16.61 -6.49 -10.97
CA ALA A 7 15.49 -7.36 -10.61
C ALA A 7 15.75 -8.14 -9.31
N ALA A 8 16.98 -8.64 -9.12
CA ALA A 8 17.36 -9.31 -7.89
C ALA A 8 17.45 -8.34 -6.69
N SER A 9 17.87 -7.08 -6.93
CA SER A 9 17.89 -6.00 -5.95
C SER A 9 16.49 -5.64 -5.45
N SER A 10 15.53 -5.44 -6.37
CA SER A 10 14.14 -5.15 -6.02
C SER A 10 13.46 -6.31 -5.30
N PHE A 11 13.76 -7.55 -5.70
CA PHE A 11 13.30 -8.76 -5.01
C PHE A 11 13.82 -8.84 -3.57
N LYS A 12 15.11 -8.56 -3.35
CA LYS A 12 15.69 -8.51 -1.99
C LYS A 12 15.07 -7.39 -1.16
N GLY A 13 14.84 -6.22 -1.75
CA GLY A 13 14.16 -5.08 -1.09
C GLY A 13 12.71 -5.37 -0.69
N ALA A 14 12.00 -6.24 -1.42
CA ALA A 14 10.66 -6.71 -1.07
C ALA A 14 10.68 -7.79 0.02
N LEU A 15 11.62 -8.73 -0.05
CA LEU A 15 11.79 -9.79 0.96
C LEU A 15 12.23 -9.25 2.34
N GLY A 16 13.00 -8.16 2.36
CA GLY A 16 13.40 -7.47 3.59
C GLY A 16 12.22 -6.89 4.41
N GLU A 17 11.04 -6.72 3.79
CA GLU A 17 9.83 -6.26 4.49
C GLU A 17 9.15 -7.38 5.28
N VAL A 18 9.25 -8.63 4.79
CA VAL A 18 8.58 -9.81 5.38
C VAL A 18 9.53 -10.63 6.24
N THR A 19 10.81 -10.64 5.91
CA THR A 19 11.81 -11.48 6.59
C THR A 19 13.10 -10.70 6.84
N ARG A 20 13.62 -10.75 8.07
CA ARG A 20 15.02 -10.37 8.32
C ARG A 20 15.88 -11.40 7.59
N THR A 21 16.52 -10.98 6.49
CA THR A 21 17.37 -11.87 5.68
C THR A 21 18.64 -12.21 6.47
N ASN A 22 18.56 -13.23 7.32
CA ASN A 22 19.71 -13.78 8.06
C ASN A 22 20.53 -14.78 7.22
N PHE A 23 20.11 -15.06 5.99
CA PHE A 23 20.77 -16.02 5.09
C PHE A 23 21.31 -15.30 3.87
N ALA A 24 22.51 -15.71 3.43
CA ALA A 24 23.14 -15.21 2.22
C ALA A 24 22.23 -15.51 1.02
N THR A 25 21.77 -14.45 0.35
CA THR A 25 20.92 -14.57 -0.84
C THR A 25 21.79 -14.72 -2.09
N ALA A 26 21.23 -15.28 -3.18
CA ALA A 26 21.92 -15.31 -4.47
C ALA A 26 22.34 -13.92 -4.95
N PHE A 27 21.63 -12.87 -4.51
CA PHE A 27 22.02 -11.48 -4.68
C PHE A 27 23.31 -11.12 -3.92
N ASP A 28 23.47 -11.58 -2.67
CA ASP A 28 24.70 -11.35 -1.90
C ASP A 28 25.90 -12.02 -2.57
N THR A 29 25.71 -13.21 -3.15
CA THR A 29 26.72 -13.87 -3.96
C THR A 29 27.04 -13.06 -5.22
N LEU A 30 26.06 -12.47 -5.90
CA LEU A 30 26.28 -11.62 -7.09
C LEU A 30 26.98 -10.29 -6.77
N VAL A 31 26.74 -9.71 -5.60
CA VAL A 31 27.38 -8.46 -5.15
C VAL A 31 28.81 -8.70 -4.66
N THR A 32 29.09 -9.87 -4.09
CA THR A 32 30.43 -10.23 -3.59
C THR A 32 31.31 -10.87 -4.67
N ASN A 33 30.70 -11.45 -5.71
CA ASN A 33 31.42 -12.18 -6.72
C ASN A 33 31.88 -11.27 -7.87
N ASN A 34 33.19 -11.05 -7.94
CA ASN A 34 33.85 -10.28 -9.01
C ASN A 34 34.18 -11.13 -10.26
N HIS A 35 33.70 -12.39 -10.34
CA HIS A 35 33.93 -13.28 -11.50
C HIS A 35 33.25 -12.82 -12.80
N SER A 36 32.64 -11.64 -12.90
CA SER A 36 32.27 -11.06 -14.21
C SER A 36 33.26 -10.02 -14.71
N SER A 37 34.11 -9.43 -13.85
CA SER A 37 35.04 -8.37 -14.26
C SER A 37 36.21 -8.89 -15.09
N TRP A 38 36.62 -10.15 -14.89
CA TRP A 38 37.70 -10.76 -15.68
C TRP A 38 37.41 -10.82 -17.18
N LEU A 39 36.13 -10.75 -17.59
CA LEU A 39 35.77 -10.67 -19.01
C LEU A 39 36.11 -9.30 -19.60
N GLU A 40 35.87 -8.22 -18.84
CA GLU A 40 36.28 -6.87 -19.21
C GLU A 40 37.82 -6.77 -19.23
N ASP A 41 38.48 -7.45 -18.29
CA ASP A 41 39.95 -7.56 -18.26
C ASP A 41 40.49 -8.26 -19.51
N LEU A 42 39.88 -9.38 -19.90
CA LEU A 42 40.26 -10.10 -21.12
C LEU A 42 40.07 -9.23 -22.37
N GLU A 43 38.97 -8.48 -22.47
CA GLU A 43 38.75 -7.57 -23.59
C GLU A 43 39.82 -6.47 -23.64
N SER A 44 40.17 -5.88 -22.48
CA SER A 44 41.26 -4.90 -22.40
C SER A 44 42.64 -5.50 -22.72
N LEU A 45 42.86 -6.77 -22.36
CA LEU A 45 44.09 -7.49 -22.65
C LEU A 45 44.23 -7.82 -24.14
N ILE A 46 43.12 -8.17 -24.81
CA ILE A 46 43.10 -8.37 -26.26
C ILE A 46 43.34 -7.04 -26.97
N ALA A 47 42.65 -5.97 -26.57
CA ALA A 47 42.84 -4.65 -27.18
C ALA A 47 44.27 -4.11 -27.01
N SER A 48 44.86 -4.26 -25.83
CA SER A 48 46.27 -3.86 -25.59
C SER A 48 47.26 -4.74 -26.37
N ARG A 49 46.94 -6.02 -26.58
CA ARG A 49 47.74 -6.90 -27.44
C ARG A 49 47.67 -6.46 -28.90
N ASP A 50 46.50 -6.11 -29.42
CA ASP A 50 46.36 -5.64 -30.80
C ASP A 50 47.15 -4.34 -31.01
N VAL A 51 47.09 -3.41 -30.05
CA VAL A 51 47.91 -2.18 -30.05
C VAL A 51 49.41 -2.50 -30.00
N GLN A 52 49.83 -3.52 -29.23
CA GLN A 52 51.22 -3.98 -29.21
C GLN A 52 51.65 -4.65 -30.52
N GLU A 53 50.76 -5.40 -31.18
CA GLU A 53 51.02 -6.01 -32.48
C GLU A 53 51.14 -4.93 -33.57
N ASP A 54 50.30 -3.91 -33.53
CA ASP A 54 50.43 -2.71 -34.37
C ASP A 54 51.71 -1.92 -34.04
N ALA A 55 52.09 -1.84 -32.76
CA ALA A 55 53.32 -1.19 -32.34
C ALA A 55 54.60 -1.92 -32.79
N LYS A 56 54.52 -3.24 -33.02
CA LYS A 56 55.61 -4.06 -33.59
C LYS A 56 55.78 -3.85 -35.09
N LEU A 57 54.82 -3.21 -35.77
CA LEU A 57 55.03 -2.74 -37.13
C LEU A 57 56.01 -1.56 -37.08
N MET A 58 57.30 -1.89 -37.14
CA MET A 58 58.40 -0.93 -37.06
C MET A 58 58.39 0.06 -38.22
N PHE A 59 57.95 -0.38 -39.41
CA PHE A 59 58.03 0.42 -40.64
C PHE A 59 57.11 1.65 -40.67
N PRO A 60 55.80 1.56 -40.33
CA PRO A 60 54.94 2.75 -40.23
C PRO A 60 55.45 3.79 -39.22
N LYS A 61 55.93 3.35 -38.06
CA LYS A 61 56.53 4.25 -37.05
C LYS A 61 57.80 4.92 -37.58
N PHE A 62 58.65 4.15 -38.24
CA PHE A 62 59.86 4.66 -38.89
C PHE A 62 59.54 5.72 -39.95
N CYS A 63 58.51 5.50 -40.78
CA CYS A 63 58.04 6.49 -41.76
C CYS A 63 57.47 7.76 -41.10
N GLN A 64 56.80 7.64 -39.94
CA GLN A 64 56.30 8.81 -39.19
C GLN A 64 57.44 9.62 -38.56
N GLN A 65 58.46 8.94 -38.04
CA GLN A 65 59.66 9.56 -37.47
C GLN A 65 60.53 10.21 -38.56
N HIS A 66 60.48 9.69 -39.79
CA HIS A 66 61.28 10.17 -40.92
C HIS A 66 60.40 10.59 -42.11
N PRO A 67 59.73 11.76 -42.05
CA PRO A 67 58.82 12.21 -43.11
C PRO A 67 59.52 12.55 -44.44
N GLN A 68 60.85 12.71 -44.45
CA GLN A 68 61.67 12.94 -45.64
C GLN A 68 62.23 11.63 -46.25
N LEU A 69 61.73 10.48 -45.80
CA LEU A 69 62.06 9.19 -46.37
C LEU A 69 61.52 9.12 -47.81
N GLU A 70 62.42 9.05 -48.78
CA GLU A 70 62.05 8.95 -50.21
C GLU A 70 62.46 7.59 -50.77
N HIS A 71 61.59 6.99 -51.60
CA HIS A 71 61.90 5.77 -52.32
C HIS A 71 62.84 6.11 -53.49
N PHE A 72 64.07 5.64 -53.43
CA PHE A 72 65.08 5.93 -54.45
C PHE A 72 66.07 4.76 -54.55
N GLY A 73 66.47 4.43 -55.79
CA GLY A 73 67.38 3.32 -56.13
C GLY A 73 68.83 3.53 -55.73
N GLY A 74 69.08 4.01 -54.50
CA GLY A 74 70.39 4.39 -53.99
C GLY A 74 70.32 5.60 -53.05
N VAL A 75 71.48 6.04 -52.57
CA VAL A 75 71.58 7.14 -51.60
C VAL A 75 72.58 8.19 -52.07
N THR A 76 72.29 9.46 -51.79
CA THR A 76 73.24 10.56 -52.04
C THR A 76 74.44 10.45 -51.10
N ARG A 77 75.59 11.03 -51.47
CA ARG A 77 76.80 10.96 -50.64
C ARG A 77 76.55 11.55 -49.26
N GLY A 78 76.76 10.75 -48.23
CA GLY A 78 76.50 11.10 -46.83
C GLY A 78 75.12 10.67 -46.33
N GLY A 79 74.16 10.38 -47.20
CA GLY A 79 72.86 9.88 -46.72
C GLY A 79 72.91 8.43 -46.21
N THR A 80 71.83 8.00 -45.57
CA THR A 80 71.63 6.63 -45.08
C THR A 80 70.70 5.85 -46.01
N LEU A 81 71.10 4.62 -46.36
CA LEU A 81 70.29 3.68 -47.13
C LEU A 81 69.47 2.81 -46.16
N VAL A 82 68.15 2.83 -46.30
CA VAL A 82 67.21 2.03 -45.50
C VAL A 82 66.65 0.92 -46.38
N LEU A 83 66.80 -0.33 -45.95
CA LEU A 83 66.26 -1.50 -46.64
C LEU A 83 65.08 -2.08 -45.87
N VAL A 84 63.96 -2.26 -46.55
CA VAL A 84 62.76 -2.87 -45.98
C VAL A 84 62.71 -4.34 -46.37
N TYR A 85 62.68 -5.19 -45.34
CA TYR A 85 62.56 -6.63 -45.50
C TYR A 85 61.12 -7.09 -45.26
N ASP A 86 60.70 -8.09 -46.01
CA ASP A 86 59.50 -8.89 -45.73
C ASP A 86 59.75 -9.88 -44.58
N ASP A 87 58.69 -10.51 -44.07
CA ASP A 87 58.74 -11.57 -43.05
C ASP A 87 59.63 -12.77 -43.46
N GLN A 88 59.91 -12.92 -44.75
CA GLN A 88 60.79 -13.93 -45.33
C GLN A 88 62.25 -13.45 -45.52
N ALA A 89 62.65 -12.34 -44.90
CA ALA A 89 63.97 -11.70 -45.03
C ALA A 89 64.35 -11.33 -46.49
N LYS A 90 63.34 -11.10 -47.34
CA LYS A 90 63.51 -10.64 -48.72
C LYS A 90 63.41 -9.12 -48.76
N VAL A 91 64.33 -8.45 -49.45
CA VAL A 91 64.25 -6.99 -49.66
C VAL A 91 63.06 -6.67 -50.58
N VAL A 92 62.10 -5.88 -50.08
CA VAL A 92 60.89 -5.47 -50.81
C VAL A 92 61.02 -4.04 -51.33
N ALA A 93 61.69 -3.17 -50.58
CA ALA A 93 61.86 -1.77 -50.94
C ALA A 93 63.17 -1.19 -50.38
N ASP A 94 63.64 -0.14 -51.04
CA ASP A 94 64.78 0.69 -50.66
C ASP A 94 64.35 2.15 -50.49
N PHE A 95 64.86 2.79 -49.44
CA PHE A 95 64.58 4.19 -49.16
C PHE A 95 65.88 4.94 -48.84
N MET A 96 65.88 6.25 -49.10
CA MET A 96 66.99 7.12 -48.78
C MET A 96 66.61 8.14 -47.69
N LEU A 97 67.56 8.40 -46.78
CA LEU A 97 67.51 9.50 -45.82
C LEU A 97 68.64 10.50 -46.11
N PRO A 98 68.36 11.81 -46.15
CA PRO A 98 69.38 12.85 -46.33
C PRO A 98 70.39 12.91 -45.18
N TYR A 99 71.61 13.36 -45.47
CA TYR A 99 72.73 13.43 -44.50
C TYR A 99 72.46 14.31 -43.26
N ASN A 100 71.62 15.36 -43.39
CA ASN A 100 71.40 16.33 -42.32
C ASN A 100 70.26 15.94 -41.37
N TRP A 101 69.82 14.68 -41.36
CA TRP A 101 68.76 14.26 -40.45
C TRP A 101 69.31 14.08 -39.03
N ALA A 102 68.68 14.72 -38.06
CA ALA A 102 69.05 14.58 -36.66
C ALA A 102 68.58 13.19 -36.17
N GLU A 103 69.54 12.34 -35.82
CA GLU A 103 69.25 11.11 -35.07
C GLU A 103 68.70 11.52 -33.70
N THR A 104 67.40 11.39 -33.51
CA THR A 104 66.79 11.38 -32.17
C THR A 104 67.20 10.08 -31.48
N ALA A 105 67.65 10.18 -30.23
CA ALA A 105 68.03 9.02 -29.44
C ALA A 105 66.90 7.98 -29.44
N GLU A 106 67.26 6.70 -29.52
CA GLU A 106 66.29 5.60 -29.39
C GLU A 106 65.57 5.77 -28.05
N ASP A 107 64.25 6.01 -28.11
CA ASP A 107 63.42 6.00 -26.90
C ASP A 107 63.51 4.61 -26.26
N GLU A 108 63.68 4.56 -24.94
CA GLU A 108 63.62 3.29 -24.19
C GLU A 108 62.36 2.53 -24.61
N PRO A 109 62.41 1.19 -24.75
CA PRO A 109 61.23 0.42 -25.12
C PRO A 109 60.13 0.73 -24.12
N ASP A 110 59.03 1.32 -24.61
CA ASP A 110 57.87 1.67 -23.80
C ASP A 110 57.50 0.46 -22.93
N GLU A 111 57.63 0.59 -21.61
CA GLU A 111 57.17 -0.44 -20.69
C GLU A 111 55.70 -0.73 -21.03
N PRO A 112 55.28 -2.01 -21.11
CA PRO A 112 53.92 -2.33 -21.47
C PRO A 112 52.98 -1.60 -20.52
N GLU A 113 52.07 -0.80 -21.08
CA GLU A 113 51.10 -0.02 -20.32
C GLU A 113 50.51 -0.90 -19.23
N LYS A 114 50.70 -0.48 -17.97
CA LYS A 114 50.23 -1.25 -16.82
C LYS A 114 48.72 -1.39 -16.94
N LEU A 115 48.26 -2.62 -17.20
CA LEU A 115 46.84 -2.96 -17.30
C LEU A 115 46.11 -2.33 -16.10
N THR A 116 45.24 -1.36 -16.38
CA THR A 116 44.48 -0.69 -15.33
C THR A 116 43.48 -1.68 -14.79
N ALA A 117 43.50 -1.89 -13.46
CA ALA A 117 42.55 -2.79 -12.83
C ALA A 117 41.11 -2.30 -13.13
N PRO A 118 40.19 -3.20 -13.46
CA PRO A 118 38.82 -2.83 -13.82
C PRO A 118 38.19 -2.15 -12.61
N SER A 119 37.61 -0.98 -12.82
CA SER A 119 36.85 -0.30 -11.77
C SER A 119 35.51 -1.01 -11.60
N TYR A 120 35.48 -2.03 -10.73
CA TYR A 120 34.22 -2.64 -10.31
C TYR A 120 33.43 -1.64 -9.48
N LYS A 121 32.53 -0.92 -10.15
CA LYS A 121 31.47 -0.17 -9.48
C LYS A 121 30.23 -1.01 -9.53
N LEU A 122 29.78 -1.46 -8.37
CA LEU A 122 28.42 -1.97 -8.23
C LEU A 122 27.47 -0.96 -8.89
N PRO A 123 26.47 -1.41 -9.68
CA PRO A 123 25.36 -0.53 -10.08
C PRO A 123 24.80 0.16 -8.83
N GLU A 124 24.12 1.29 -8.98
CA GLU A 124 23.46 2.00 -7.86
C GLU A 124 22.45 1.09 -7.15
N LEU A 125 22.94 0.23 -6.26
CA LEU A 125 22.17 -0.79 -5.55
C LEU A 125 21.54 -0.21 -4.29
N PHE A 126 22.06 0.91 -3.81
CA PHE A 126 21.68 1.52 -2.55
C PHE A 126 20.23 1.99 -2.52
N ASP A 127 19.64 2.37 -3.65
CA ASP A 127 18.27 2.89 -3.69
C ASP A 127 17.20 1.81 -3.49
N HIS A 128 17.53 0.53 -3.70
CA HIS A 128 16.53 -0.55 -3.71
C HIS A 128 16.86 -1.73 -2.80
N SER A 129 18.14 -1.97 -2.48
CA SER A 129 18.57 -3.18 -1.76
C SER A 129 18.69 -3.00 -0.24
N VAL A 130 18.89 -1.77 0.25
CA VAL A 130 19.06 -1.49 1.69
C VAL A 130 18.03 -0.47 2.14
N LYS A 131 16.87 -0.96 2.59
CA LYS A 131 15.92 -0.13 3.32
C LYS A 131 16.33 -0.07 4.78
N ILE A 132 16.79 1.08 5.23
CA ILE A 132 16.99 1.34 6.66
C ILE A 132 15.61 1.33 7.30
N LEU A 133 15.30 0.27 8.04
CA LEU A 133 14.06 0.18 8.80
C LEU A 133 14.20 1.04 10.06
N PRO A 134 13.32 2.01 10.30
CA PRO A 134 13.30 2.69 11.59
C PRO A 134 13.00 1.67 12.71
N PRO A 135 13.48 1.93 13.94
CA PRO A 135 13.26 1.04 15.08
C PRO A 135 11.76 0.75 15.28
N LEU A 136 11.46 -0.45 15.78
CA LEU A 136 10.08 -0.91 15.97
C LEU A 136 9.27 0.07 16.84
N ASP A 137 9.90 0.61 17.88
CA ASP A 137 9.28 1.56 18.80
C ASP A 137 8.80 2.81 18.07
N PHE A 138 9.60 3.35 17.15
CA PHE A 138 9.23 4.51 16.33
C PHE A 138 8.05 4.23 15.40
N LYS A 139 8.00 3.03 14.79
CA LYS A 139 6.85 2.62 13.98
C LYS A 139 5.60 2.42 14.83
N PHE A 140 5.75 1.86 16.02
CA PHE A 140 4.65 1.66 16.96
C PHE A 140 4.09 2.99 17.42
N ASP A 141 4.95 3.93 17.82
CA ASP A 141 4.56 5.28 18.24
C ASP A 141 3.88 6.04 17.10
N GLN A 142 4.39 5.96 15.86
CA GLN A 142 3.71 6.56 14.71
C GLN A 142 2.34 5.95 14.45
N ARG A 143 2.21 4.62 14.50
CA ARG A 143 0.94 3.93 14.27
C ARG A 143 -0.03 4.21 15.40
N PHE A 144 0.45 4.31 16.63
CA PHE A 144 -0.36 4.64 17.81
C PHE A 144 -0.81 6.10 17.77
N ALA A 145 0.06 7.04 17.41
CA ALA A 145 -0.30 8.45 17.21
C ALA A 145 -1.28 8.63 16.03
N ALA A 146 -1.06 7.93 14.92
CA ALA A 146 -1.99 7.88 13.79
C ALA A 146 -3.34 7.23 14.18
N PHE A 147 -3.32 6.21 15.02
CA PHE A 147 -4.53 5.60 15.57
C PHE A 147 -5.24 6.56 16.51
N GLU A 148 -4.54 7.22 17.44
CA GLU A 148 -5.13 8.19 18.36
C GLU A 148 -5.72 9.39 17.62
N THR A 149 -5.07 9.88 16.57
CA THR A 149 -5.60 10.95 15.71
C THR A 149 -6.79 10.49 14.86
N ASN A 150 -6.77 9.26 14.34
CA ASN A 150 -7.92 8.69 13.64
C ASN A 150 -9.07 8.33 14.58
N LEU A 151 -8.79 7.96 15.83
CA LEU A 151 -9.80 7.61 16.83
C LEU A 151 -10.39 8.88 17.43
N LYS A 152 -9.58 9.91 17.70
CA LYS A 152 -10.10 11.25 18.03
C LYS A 152 -10.81 11.86 16.83
N GLY A 153 -10.29 11.70 15.61
CA GLY A 153 -10.91 12.19 14.38
C GLY A 153 -12.22 11.48 14.06
N SER A 154 -12.29 10.16 14.23
CA SER A 154 -13.49 9.34 14.08
C SER A 154 -14.44 9.60 15.23
N VAL A 155 -14.03 9.58 16.49
CA VAL A 155 -14.93 9.88 17.62
C VAL A 155 -15.44 11.31 17.56
N LEU A 156 -14.63 12.29 17.18
CA LEU A 156 -15.08 13.68 17.00
C LEU A 156 -15.94 13.84 15.75
N LYS A 157 -15.66 13.15 14.65
CA LYS A 157 -16.53 13.15 13.46
C LYS A 157 -17.80 12.36 13.68
N ASP A 158 -17.76 11.24 14.39
CA ASP A 158 -18.90 10.43 14.77
C ASP A 158 -19.71 11.20 15.80
N GLN A 159 -19.10 11.90 16.75
CA GLN A 159 -19.82 12.75 17.70
C GLN A 159 -20.37 14.01 17.01
N ALA A 160 -19.64 14.63 16.09
CA ALA A 160 -20.11 15.76 15.28
C ALA A 160 -21.15 15.33 14.25
N ASP A 161 -21.07 14.12 13.68
CA ASP A 161 -22.02 13.56 12.73
C ASP A 161 -23.22 12.98 13.47
N ILE A 162 -23.08 12.46 14.68
CA ILE A 162 -24.21 12.12 15.56
C ILE A 162 -24.91 13.40 15.98
N GLN A 163 -24.19 14.47 16.34
CA GLN A 163 -24.81 15.76 16.65
C GLN A 163 -25.42 16.42 15.41
N ASN A 164 -24.76 16.39 14.26
CA ASN A 164 -25.27 16.96 13.01
C ASN A 164 -26.40 16.12 12.45
N ARG A 165 -26.38 14.78 12.54
CA ARG A 165 -27.51 13.92 12.17
C ARG A 165 -28.64 14.04 13.18
N GLN A 166 -28.38 14.24 14.47
CA GLN A 166 -29.42 14.56 15.45
C GLN A 166 -30.01 15.95 15.19
N LEU A 167 -29.19 16.93 14.80
CA LEU A 167 -29.64 18.29 14.46
C LEU A 167 -30.33 18.35 13.09
N ASP A 168 -29.92 17.55 12.12
CA ASP A 168 -30.56 17.43 10.81
C ASP A 168 -31.81 16.58 10.91
N PHE A 169 -31.82 15.53 11.74
CA PHE A 169 -33.04 14.83 12.13
C PHE A 169 -33.96 15.76 12.92
N LEU A 170 -33.45 16.60 13.82
CA LEU A 170 -34.25 17.60 14.52
C LEU A 170 -34.75 18.69 13.56
N LYS A 171 -33.95 19.16 12.60
CA LYS A 171 -34.37 20.15 11.60
C LYS A 171 -35.35 19.58 10.60
N GLN A 172 -35.14 18.35 10.12
CA GLN A 172 -36.08 17.62 9.29
C GLN A 172 -37.35 17.32 10.09
N SER A 173 -37.23 16.99 11.38
CA SER A 173 -38.39 16.83 12.26
C SER A 173 -39.11 18.17 12.47
N VAL A 174 -38.42 19.31 12.59
CA VAL A 174 -39.01 20.66 12.72
C VAL A 174 -39.63 21.18 11.42
N GLN A 175 -39.06 20.84 10.26
CA GLN A 175 -39.67 21.11 8.95
C GLN A 175 -40.91 20.25 8.70
N VAL A 176 -40.94 19.03 9.23
CA VAL A 176 -42.13 18.17 9.25
C VAL A 176 -43.11 18.58 10.37
N LEU A 177 -42.62 19.24 11.43
CA LEU A 177 -43.35 19.78 12.58
C LEU A 177 -43.61 21.29 12.45
N GLY A 178 -43.86 21.78 11.24
CA GLY A 178 -44.60 23.02 11.01
C GLY A 178 -46.06 22.89 11.44
N GLY A 179 -46.28 22.53 12.71
CA GLY A 179 -47.60 22.22 13.27
C GLY A 179 -47.62 21.40 14.56
N GLY A 180 -46.92 21.83 15.63
CA GLY A 180 -47.31 21.49 17.01
C GLY A 180 -46.36 20.65 17.86
N LYS A 181 -46.04 21.18 19.06
CA LYS A 181 -45.45 20.65 20.32
C LYS A 181 -44.40 19.51 20.29
N PRO A 182 -43.32 19.61 21.10
CA PRO A 182 -42.23 18.64 21.12
C PRO A 182 -42.60 17.42 21.97
N GLY A 183 -42.52 16.23 21.38
CA GLY A 183 -42.69 14.95 22.07
C GLY A 183 -43.44 13.94 21.20
N VAL A 184 -42.88 12.74 21.09
CA VAL A 184 -43.39 11.57 20.36
C VAL A 184 -43.05 11.58 18.86
N VAL A 185 -42.16 10.65 18.46
CA VAL A 185 -41.93 10.25 17.07
C VAL A 185 -43.30 9.94 16.45
N GLY A 186 -43.65 10.65 15.38
CA GLY A 186 -44.97 10.58 14.76
C GLY A 186 -45.32 9.14 14.33
N PRO A 187 -46.60 8.77 14.46
CA PRO A 187 -47.07 7.38 14.39
C PRO A 187 -46.88 6.75 13.01
N SER A 188 -46.99 5.42 12.96
CA SER A 188 -47.24 4.50 11.81
C SER A 188 -48.32 4.95 10.76
N ARG A 189 -48.79 6.20 10.81
CA ARG A 189 -49.92 6.76 10.06
C ARG A 189 -49.72 6.81 8.54
N ASP A 190 -48.49 6.94 8.07
CA ASP A 190 -48.15 7.07 6.63
C ASP A 190 -47.67 5.77 5.98
N ILE A 191 -47.93 4.61 6.59
CA ILE A 191 -47.64 3.29 6.01
C ILE A 191 -48.91 2.77 5.33
N GLN A 192 -48.80 2.45 4.03
CA GLN A 192 -49.93 2.02 3.22
C GLN A 192 -50.35 0.57 3.51
N ASN A 193 -49.41 -0.27 3.96
CA ASN A 193 -49.70 -1.66 4.31
C ASN A 193 -50.38 -1.75 5.70
N PRO A 194 -51.66 -2.16 5.79
CA PRO A 194 -52.41 -2.17 7.06
C PRO A 194 -51.88 -3.18 8.07
N VAL A 195 -51.27 -4.28 7.60
CA VAL A 195 -50.69 -5.33 8.47
C VAL A 195 -49.40 -4.83 9.09
N LEU A 196 -48.50 -4.27 8.26
CA LEU A 196 -47.26 -3.65 8.75
C LEU A 196 -47.57 -2.53 9.73
N LYS A 197 -48.57 -1.71 9.43
CA LYS A 197 -49.00 -0.63 10.31
C LYS A 197 -49.40 -1.13 11.70
N SER A 198 -50.22 -2.18 11.77
CA SER A 198 -50.65 -2.77 13.04
C SER A 198 -49.48 -3.34 13.84
N LEU A 199 -48.51 -3.98 13.18
CA LEU A 199 -47.33 -4.53 13.84
C LEU A 199 -46.44 -3.41 14.41
N LEU A 200 -46.29 -2.31 13.68
CA LEU A 200 -45.51 -1.16 14.15
C LEU A 200 -46.22 -0.39 15.25
N ASP A 201 -47.55 -0.28 15.20
CA ASP A 201 -48.35 0.29 16.28
C ASP A 201 -48.19 -0.53 17.58
N GLU A 202 -48.08 -1.86 17.47
CA GLU A 202 -47.79 -2.75 18.60
C GLU A 202 -46.38 -2.50 19.17
N VAL A 203 -45.38 -2.36 18.31
CA VAL A 203 -44.00 -2.02 18.70
C VAL A 203 -43.96 -0.67 19.43
N GLU A 204 -44.62 0.37 18.89
CA GLU A 204 -44.73 1.68 19.54
C GLU A 204 -45.46 1.61 20.89
N HIS A 205 -46.53 0.84 20.98
CA HIS A 205 -47.29 0.69 22.22
C HIS A 205 -46.42 0.06 23.32
N LYS A 206 -45.70 -1.01 22.99
CA LYS A 206 -44.78 -1.69 23.92
C LYS A 206 -43.59 -0.81 24.30
N GLN A 207 -43.05 -0.01 23.38
CA GLN A 207 -42.02 0.99 23.69
C GLN A 207 -42.47 1.98 24.77
N ARG A 208 -43.66 2.57 24.60
CA ARG A 208 -44.21 3.52 25.59
C ARG A 208 -44.41 2.85 26.95
N LEU A 209 -44.91 1.62 26.96
CA LEU A 209 -45.09 0.87 28.19
C LEU A 209 -43.76 0.59 28.93
N VAL A 210 -42.68 0.27 28.20
CA VAL A 210 -41.33 0.13 28.79
C VAL A 210 -40.85 1.45 29.37
N GLU A 211 -41.07 2.58 28.68
CA GLU A 211 -40.71 3.91 29.17
C GLU A 211 -41.48 4.29 30.43
N ASP A 212 -42.78 4.04 30.46
CA ASP A 212 -43.64 4.30 31.62
C ASP A 212 -43.22 3.47 32.83
N LEU A 213 -42.99 2.16 32.65
CA LEU A 213 -42.51 1.27 33.71
C LEU A 213 -41.12 1.66 34.19
N ARG A 214 -40.23 2.09 33.28
CA ARG A 214 -38.90 2.59 33.62
C ARG A 214 -38.99 3.88 34.44
N GLY A 215 -39.87 4.81 34.05
CA GLY A 215 -40.17 6.03 34.81
C GLY A 215 -40.65 5.73 36.22
N LEU A 216 -41.63 4.82 36.37
CA LEU A 216 -42.15 4.38 37.67
C LEU A 216 -41.08 3.69 38.53
N SER A 217 -40.16 2.96 37.91
CA SER A 217 -39.06 2.30 38.63
C SER A 217 -37.96 3.27 39.09
N ALA A 218 -37.77 4.37 38.36
CA ALA A 218 -36.75 5.38 38.62
C ALA A 218 -37.22 6.49 39.57
N ASP A 219 -38.53 6.68 39.74
CA ASP A 219 -39.09 7.70 40.63
C ASP A 219 -38.92 7.30 42.12
N PRO A 220 -38.14 8.06 42.91
CA PRO A 220 -37.94 7.80 44.34
C PRO A 220 -39.20 8.02 45.19
N ALA A 221 -40.24 8.69 44.68
CA ALA A 221 -41.52 8.87 45.37
C ALA A 221 -42.42 7.62 45.31
N THR A 222 -42.07 6.63 44.48
CA THR A 222 -42.88 5.41 44.29
C THR A 222 -42.58 4.37 45.38
N PRO A 223 -43.62 3.73 45.99
CA PRO A 223 -43.44 2.69 47.00
C PRO A 223 -42.50 1.56 46.55
N ALA A 224 -41.70 1.02 47.48
CA ALA A 224 -40.68 0.01 47.16
C ALA A 224 -41.25 -1.27 46.53
N ASP A 225 -42.47 -1.65 46.90
CA ASP A 225 -43.16 -2.82 46.33
C ASP A 225 -43.58 -2.58 44.88
N VAL A 226 -44.06 -1.37 44.57
CA VAL A 226 -44.43 -0.95 43.21
C VAL A 226 -43.18 -0.86 42.32
N ARG A 227 -42.04 -0.39 42.84
CA ARG A 227 -40.78 -0.37 42.08
C ARG A 227 -40.29 -1.77 41.71
N LYS A 228 -40.41 -2.75 42.61
CA LYS A 228 -40.07 -4.15 42.32
C LYS A 228 -41.02 -4.76 41.30
N GLN A 229 -42.33 -4.51 41.43
CA GLN A 229 -43.32 -4.99 40.48
C GLN A 229 -43.13 -4.36 39.08
N SER A 230 -42.86 -3.06 39.01
CA SER A 230 -42.55 -2.38 37.76
C SER A 230 -41.26 -2.91 37.12
N GLN A 231 -40.25 -3.28 37.89
CA GLN A 231 -39.03 -3.91 37.36
C GLN A 231 -39.30 -5.31 36.78
N SER A 232 -40.10 -6.14 37.45
CA SER A 232 -40.45 -7.47 36.91
C SER A 232 -41.31 -7.37 35.65
N GLU A 233 -42.27 -6.44 35.65
CA GLU A 233 -43.12 -6.18 34.49
C GLU A 233 -42.32 -5.58 33.33
N MET A 234 -41.34 -4.72 33.61
CA MET A 234 -40.46 -4.16 32.59
C MET A 234 -39.67 -5.25 31.87
N VAL A 235 -39.13 -6.24 32.58
CA VAL A 235 -38.42 -7.37 31.95
C VAL A 235 -39.35 -8.18 31.05
N ARG A 236 -40.60 -8.41 31.48
CA ARG A 236 -41.61 -9.09 30.66
C ARG A 236 -41.95 -8.31 29.39
N VAL A 237 -42.23 -7.02 29.52
CA VAL A 237 -42.60 -6.16 28.39
C VAL A 237 -41.42 -5.95 27.44
N GLU A 238 -40.18 -5.88 27.94
CA GLU A 238 -38.98 -5.83 27.10
C GLU A 238 -38.81 -7.10 26.26
N GLN A 239 -39.17 -8.27 26.78
CA GLN A 239 -39.20 -9.52 26.01
C GLN A 239 -40.27 -9.46 24.92
N GLU A 240 -41.50 -9.06 25.27
CA GLU A 240 -42.60 -8.94 24.31
C GLU A 240 -42.32 -7.88 23.22
N LEU A 241 -41.54 -6.85 23.54
CA LEU A 241 -41.07 -5.85 22.59
C LEU A 241 -40.03 -6.45 21.64
N ALA A 242 -39.07 -7.25 22.15
CA ALA A 242 -38.10 -7.95 21.31
C ALA A 242 -38.78 -8.94 20.34
N ASP A 243 -39.80 -9.67 20.81
CA ASP A 243 -40.57 -10.59 19.98
C ASP A 243 -41.37 -9.84 18.90
N SER A 244 -42.00 -8.71 19.26
CA SER A 244 -42.74 -7.85 18.30
C SER A 244 -41.83 -7.20 17.26
N ILE A 245 -40.62 -6.79 17.65
CA ILE A 245 -39.58 -6.31 16.73
C ILE A 245 -39.15 -7.41 15.76
N THR A 246 -38.95 -8.62 16.27
CA THR A 246 -38.58 -9.79 15.46
C THR A 246 -39.66 -10.09 14.44
N HIS A 247 -40.91 -10.19 14.88
CA HIS A 247 -42.05 -10.47 14.02
C HIS A 247 -42.27 -9.39 12.95
N SER A 248 -42.13 -8.10 13.32
CA SER A 248 -42.22 -6.98 12.38
C SER A 248 -41.10 -7.02 11.33
N SER A 249 -39.89 -7.40 11.75
CA SER A 249 -38.72 -7.51 10.86
C SER A 249 -38.86 -8.70 9.90
N GLU A 250 -39.36 -9.85 10.38
CA GLU A 250 -39.69 -11.01 9.53
C GLU A 250 -40.76 -10.68 8.50
N PHE A 251 -41.78 -9.92 8.90
CA PHE A 251 -42.82 -9.48 7.98
C PHE A 251 -42.26 -8.59 6.86
N LEU A 252 -41.34 -7.68 7.17
CA LEU A 252 -40.67 -6.84 6.16
C LEU A 252 -39.88 -7.66 5.14
N VAL A 253 -39.16 -8.68 5.59
CA VAL A 253 -38.39 -9.58 4.71
C VAL A 253 -39.32 -10.46 3.86
N SER A 254 -40.32 -11.08 4.49
CA SER A 254 -41.23 -12.02 3.81
C SER A 254 -42.20 -11.34 2.84
N ALA A 255 -42.59 -10.10 3.10
CA ALA A 255 -43.46 -9.32 2.22
C ALA A 255 -42.70 -8.57 1.12
N GLU A 256 -41.37 -8.74 1.02
CA GLU A 256 -40.49 -8.09 0.04
C GLU A 256 -40.71 -6.56 -0.06
N ILE A 257 -40.98 -5.92 1.09
CA ILE A 257 -41.23 -4.48 1.14
C ILE A 257 -39.89 -3.76 0.98
N GLY A 258 -39.79 -2.88 -0.03
CA GLY A 258 -38.59 -2.08 -0.26
C GLY A 258 -38.17 -1.33 1.02
N MET A 259 -36.88 -1.40 1.35
CA MET A 259 -36.29 -0.87 2.59
C MET A 259 -35.58 0.48 2.38
N GLU A 260 -35.82 1.14 1.24
CA GLU A 260 -35.19 2.39 0.86
C GLU A 260 -35.64 3.57 1.74
N ALA A 261 -34.81 4.60 1.87
CA ALA A 261 -35.15 5.80 2.63
C ALA A 261 -36.41 6.48 2.05
N GLY A 262 -37.46 6.64 2.86
CA GLY A 262 -38.74 7.22 2.47
C GLY A 262 -39.82 6.21 2.05
N SER A 263 -39.45 4.95 1.82
CA SER A 263 -40.39 3.84 1.62
C SER A 263 -41.07 3.41 2.93
N ASP A 264 -42.16 2.66 2.83
CA ASP A 264 -42.85 2.09 3.99
C ASP A 264 -41.95 1.14 4.80
N GLY A 265 -41.06 0.39 4.14
CA GLY A 265 -40.07 -0.46 4.81
C GLY A 265 -38.99 0.36 5.51
N GLY A 266 -38.50 1.43 4.90
CA GLY A 266 -37.55 2.35 5.54
C GLY A 266 -38.13 3.03 6.80
N LYS A 267 -39.40 3.42 6.77
CA LYS A 267 -40.11 3.97 7.96
C LYS A 267 -40.27 2.91 9.05
N ALA A 268 -40.62 1.68 8.66
CA ALA A 268 -40.76 0.55 9.58
C ALA A 268 -39.44 0.23 10.29
N ILE A 269 -38.32 0.23 9.56
CA ILE A 269 -36.99 0.02 10.12
C ILE A 269 -36.65 1.10 11.15
N ALA A 270 -37.04 2.35 10.95
CA ALA A 270 -36.82 3.42 11.92
C ALA A 270 -37.56 3.16 13.25
N VAL A 271 -38.82 2.75 13.19
CA VAL A 271 -39.63 2.40 14.38
C VAL A 271 -39.04 1.18 15.09
N ILE A 272 -38.66 0.15 14.33
CA ILE A 272 -38.01 -1.06 14.85
C ILE A 272 -36.70 -0.71 15.55
N THR A 273 -35.85 0.10 14.93
CA THR A 273 -34.56 0.51 15.49
C THR A 273 -34.75 1.29 16.80
N SER A 274 -35.70 2.23 16.83
CA SER A 274 -36.04 2.97 18.06
C SER A 274 -36.54 2.04 19.16
N GLY A 275 -37.26 0.96 18.80
CA GLY A 275 -37.73 -0.04 19.74
C GLY A 275 -36.60 -0.87 20.31
N MET A 276 -35.68 -1.29 19.45
CA MET A 276 -34.47 -1.98 19.88
C MET A 276 -33.76 -1.14 20.92
N ASP A 277 -33.59 0.19 20.71
CA ASP A 277 -32.92 1.14 21.63
C ASP A 277 -33.46 1.12 23.05
N ARG A 278 -34.72 0.75 23.23
CA ARG A 278 -35.34 0.70 24.56
C ARG A 278 -35.18 -0.64 25.27
N VAL A 279 -34.76 -1.71 24.57
CA VAL A 279 -34.55 -3.04 25.15
C VAL A 279 -33.19 -3.13 25.86
N ASN A 280 -33.23 -3.36 27.18
CA ASN A 280 -32.03 -3.52 28.01
C ASN A 280 -31.95 -4.90 28.70
N GLY A 281 -33.03 -5.66 28.76
CA GLY A 281 -33.10 -6.98 29.35
C GLY A 281 -32.19 -8.00 28.65
N LYS A 282 -31.47 -8.80 29.44
CA LYS A 282 -30.49 -9.78 28.93
C LYS A 282 -31.13 -10.82 28.00
N ASP A 283 -32.31 -11.32 28.37
CA ASP A 283 -33.02 -12.35 27.60
C ASP A 283 -33.60 -11.76 26.29
N ALA A 284 -34.20 -10.57 26.37
CA ALA A 284 -34.71 -9.85 25.21
C ALA A 284 -33.59 -9.48 24.21
N LEU A 285 -32.43 -9.06 24.71
CA LEU A 285 -31.24 -8.84 23.88
C LEU A 285 -30.76 -10.15 23.24
N LYS A 286 -30.81 -11.29 23.94
CA LYS A 286 -30.43 -12.60 23.37
C LYS A 286 -31.36 -13.01 22.23
N THR A 287 -32.67 -12.76 22.35
CA THR A 287 -33.63 -12.98 21.25
C THR A 287 -33.25 -12.15 20.03
N LEU A 288 -33.01 -10.85 20.22
CA LEU A 288 -32.64 -9.94 19.13
C LEU A 288 -31.29 -10.32 18.48
N LYS A 289 -30.31 -10.80 19.24
CA LYS A 289 -29.03 -11.32 18.70
C LYS A 289 -29.23 -12.56 17.85
N THR A 290 -30.01 -13.51 18.35
CA THR A 290 -30.27 -14.78 17.66
C THR A 290 -30.97 -14.50 16.34
N PHE A 291 -31.94 -13.59 16.34
CA PHE A 291 -32.60 -13.15 15.13
C PHE A 291 -31.65 -12.40 14.18
N GLY A 292 -30.95 -11.37 14.66
CA GLY A 292 -30.03 -10.57 13.84
C GLY A 292 -28.92 -11.38 13.15
N ALA A 293 -28.44 -12.46 13.77
CA ALA A 293 -27.49 -13.38 13.15
C ALA A 293 -28.09 -14.20 11.98
N GLY A 294 -29.39 -14.44 11.98
CA GLY A 294 -30.13 -15.19 10.96
C GLY A 294 -30.75 -14.35 9.85
N VAL A 295 -30.69 -13.02 9.92
CA VAL A 295 -31.29 -12.14 8.89
C VAL A 295 -30.43 -12.07 7.63
N GLU A 296 -31.04 -12.39 6.49
CA GLU A 296 -30.39 -12.35 5.17
C GLU A 296 -30.48 -10.97 4.49
N SER A 297 -31.41 -10.11 4.89
CA SER A 297 -31.51 -8.73 4.36
C SER A 297 -30.29 -7.89 4.80
N PRO A 298 -29.55 -7.29 3.85
CA PRO A 298 -28.36 -6.50 4.16
C PRO A 298 -28.67 -5.22 4.96
N GLU A 299 -29.84 -4.61 4.75
CA GLU A 299 -30.30 -3.41 5.43
C GLU A 299 -30.59 -3.68 6.91
N LEU A 300 -31.34 -4.75 7.20
CA LEU A 300 -31.62 -5.17 8.57
C LEU A 300 -30.34 -5.67 9.26
N LYS A 301 -29.50 -6.43 8.57
CA LYS A 301 -28.21 -6.89 9.13
C LYS A 301 -27.32 -5.73 9.56
N HIS A 302 -27.33 -4.62 8.82
CA HIS A 302 -26.62 -3.40 9.20
C HIS A 302 -27.19 -2.78 10.49
N VAL A 303 -28.51 -2.71 10.61
CA VAL A 303 -29.21 -2.18 11.81
C VAL A 303 -28.88 -2.99 13.07
N PHE A 304 -28.93 -4.33 13.00
CA PHE A 304 -28.59 -5.20 14.13
C PHE A 304 -27.09 -5.08 14.50
N LYS A 305 -26.21 -5.02 13.50
CA LYS A 305 -24.76 -4.86 13.70
C LYS A 305 -24.38 -3.53 14.36
N LEU A 306 -25.06 -2.42 14.02
CA LEU A 306 -24.82 -1.11 14.65
C LEU A 306 -25.08 -1.13 16.16
N ARG A 307 -26.00 -1.97 16.62
CA ARG A 307 -26.31 -2.16 18.04
C ARG A 307 -25.36 -3.15 18.74
N GLY A 308 -24.45 -3.80 18.01
CA GLY A 308 -23.61 -4.87 18.54
C GLY A 308 -24.40 -6.14 18.86
N LEU A 309 -25.50 -6.37 18.13
CA LEU A 309 -26.29 -7.59 18.18
C LEU A 309 -25.92 -8.56 17.06
#